data_AF-A0A7G1IJE5-F1
#
_entry.id   AF-A0A7G1IJE5-F1
#
_cell.length_a   1.000
_cell.length_b   1.000
_cell.length_c   1.000
_cell.angle_alpha   90.00
_cell.angle_beta   90.00
_cell.angle_gamma   90.00
#
_symmetry.space_group_name_H-M   'P 1'
#
loop_
_entity.id
_entity.type
_entity.pdbx_description
1 polymer ?
#
loop_
_entity_poly.entity_id
_entity_poly.type
_entity_poly.pdbx_seq_one_letter_code
_entity_poly.pdbx_strand_id
1 'polypeptide(L)'
;MAADRGVLSVRAKIKVRLTQLRPSAEIEAELFGTNGWHPGEPWIADTTLGRVLFNELLPPGYPFVNKQMHKKVQASIINDLAERYPMIVVAQTVDKLKDAGFYWATRSGVTVSMADVLVPPRKKEILDRYEDRADKVEKQFQRGALNHDERNEALVEIWKEATDEVGQALREHYPSDNPIITIVDSGATGNFTQTRTLAGMKGLVTNPKGEFIPRPVKSSFREGLTVLEYFINTHGARKGLADTALRTADSGYLTRRLVDVSQDVIVREHDCGTERGIVVELAERQPGVDGQVTLIRDPYIETSAYARTLGIDAVDEAGNVVVARGEDLGDPEIDALLAAGITQVKVRSVLTCTTGTGVCATCYGRSMATGKLVDIGEAVGIVAAQSIGEPGTQLTMRTFHQGGVGEDITGGLPGCRSCSRPACRAVRRRSPTSQAGSGWKTVSVSTRSPSCPTTAARRSCTTSSPSGNGCGCSSTRTARSGCSPTATMWRWASS
;
A
#
# COMPACT_ATOMS: atom_id res chain seq x y z
N MET A 1 2.20 6.57 44.07
CA MET A 1 1.92 7.46 45.23
C MET A 1 1.09 8.69 44.87
N ALA A 2 1.61 9.65 44.08
CA ALA A 2 0.86 10.87 43.76
C ALA A 2 -0.41 10.59 42.92
N ALA A 3 -0.33 9.62 42.01
CA ALA A 3 -1.48 9.15 41.24
C ALA A 3 -2.52 8.43 42.12
N ASP A 4 -2.07 7.57 43.04
CA ASP A 4 -2.96 6.83 43.95
C ASP A 4 -3.73 7.75 44.90
N ARG A 5 -3.12 8.87 45.32
CA ARG A 5 -3.78 9.92 46.11
C ARG A 5 -4.70 10.82 45.29
N GLY A 6 -4.76 10.67 43.97
CA GLY A 6 -5.55 11.52 43.06
C GLY A 6 -4.94 12.91 42.79
N VAL A 7 -3.70 13.17 43.20
CA VAL A 7 -3.02 14.46 43.00
C VAL A 7 -2.47 14.58 41.57
N LEU A 8 -2.08 13.45 40.96
CA LEU A 8 -1.50 13.40 39.63
C LEU A 8 -2.32 12.50 38.70
N SER A 9 -2.71 13.02 37.54
CA SER A 9 -3.25 12.16 36.48
C SER A 9 -2.14 11.42 35.75
N VAL A 10 -2.37 10.15 35.40
CA VAL A 10 -1.43 9.32 34.63
C VAL A 10 -1.12 9.91 33.25
N ARG A 11 -2.04 10.73 32.72
CA ARG A 11 -1.93 11.42 31.42
C ARG A 11 -1.34 12.83 31.50
N ALA A 12 -1.05 13.35 32.70
CA ALA A 12 -0.49 14.68 32.87
C ALA A 12 0.99 14.74 32.50
N LYS A 13 1.41 15.85 31.88
CA LYS A 13 2.82 16.12 31.56
C LYS A 13 3.56 16.49 32.85
N ILE A 14 4.66 15.80 33.11
CA ILE A 14 5.49 15.91 34.31
C ILE A 14 6.98 15.83 33.94
N LYS A 15 7.83 16.28 34.85
CA LYS A 15 9.27 16.04 34.79
C LYS A 15 9.63 14.95 35.79
N VAL A 16 10.21 13.85 35.32
CA VAL A 16 10.55 12.71 36.16
C VAL A 16 12.04 12.44 36.05
N ARG A 17 12.67 12.21 37.21
CA ARG A 17 14.04 11.68 37.27
C ARG A 17 13.98 10.16 37.08
N LEU A 18 14.58 9.66 36.01
CA LEU A 18 14.64 8.24 35.66
C LEU A 18 16.07 7.72 35.86
N THR A 19 16.20 6.51 36.42
CA THR A 19 17.50 5.88 36.72
C THR A 19 17.65 4.47 36.16
N GLN A 20 16.54 3.80 35.80
CA GLN A 20 16.54 2.43 35.30
C GLN A 20 16.13 2.34 33.81
N LEU A 21 15.72 3.45 33.22
CA LEU A 21 15.30 3.53 31.82
C LEU A 21 16.38 4.26 31.02
N ARG A 22 16.81 3.65 29.92
CA ARG A 22 17.77 4.25 29.01
C ARG A 22 17.15 5.47 28.32
N PRO A 23 17.85 6.62 28.24
CA PRO A 23 17.37 7.77 27.47
C PRO A 23 17.19 7.45 25.98
N SER A 24 16.55 8.35 25.22
CA SER A 24 16.56 8.26 23.76
C SER A 24 17.99 8.48 23.23
N ALA A 25 18.30 7.95 22.05
CA ALA A 25 19.65 8.04 21.47
C ALA A 25 20.17 9.49 21.36
N GLU A 26 19.29 10.43 21.04
CA GLU A 26 19.61 11.87 21.00
C GLU A 26 20.07 12.41 22.36
N ILE A 27 19.27 12.14 23.41
CA ILE A 27 19.55 12.61 24.78
C ILE A 27 20.74 11.86 25.38
N GLU A 28 20.92 10.59 25.02
CA GLU A 28 22.06 9.79 25.43
C GLU A 28 23.37 10.38 24.89
N ALA A 29 23.39 10.74 23.61
CA ALA A 29 24.55 11.38 22.97
C ALA A 29 24.88 12.74 23.60
N GLU A 30 23.87 13.54 23.97
CA GLU A 30 24.05 14.84 24.62
C GLU A 30 24.55 14.74 26.06
N LEU A 31 24.00 13.82 26.86
CA LEU A 31 24.27 13.77 28.31
C LEU A 31 25.43 12.85 28.71
N PHE A 32 25.60 11.73 28.01
CA PHE A 32 26.56 10.68 28.39
C PHE A 32 27.68 10.50 27.36
N GLY A 33 27.55 11.13 26.18
CA GLY A 33 28.59 11.13 25.14
C GLY A 33 29.04 9.72 24.76
N THR A 34 30.35 9.52 24.62
CA THR A 34 30.95 8.24 24.20
C THR A 34 30.92 7.13 25.25
N ASN A 35 30.65 7.45 26.52
CA ASN A 35 30.69 6.44 27.59
C ASN A 35 29.41 5.59 27.66
N GLY A 36 28.33 6.04 27.00
CA GLY A 36 27.03 5.37 27.02
C GLY A 36 26.34 5.48 28.38
N TRP A 37 25.01 5.33 28.40
CA TRP A 37 24.27 5.38 29.66
C TRP A 37 24.42 4.07 30.45
N HIS A 38 24.68 4.19 31.76
CA HIS A 38 24.71 3.04 32.67
C HIS A 38 23.48 2.96 33.59
N PRO A 39 22.95 1.76 33.88
CA PRO A 39 21.85 1.59 34.83
C PRO A 39 22.20 2.17 36.20
N GLY A 40 21.39 3.12 36.67
CA GLY A 40 21.60 3.87 37.92
C GLY A 40 21.91 5.35 37.71
N GLU A 41 22.36 5.75 36.52
CA GLU A 41 22.64 7.15 36.22
C GLU A 41 21.34 7.96 36.00
N PRO A 42 21.11 9.02 36.79
CA PRO A 42 19.88 9.78 36.73
C PRO A 42 19.86 10.74 35.54
N TRP A 43 18.76 10.75 34.80
CA TRP A 43 18.44 11.80 33.83
C TRP A 43 17.00 12.29 34.01
N ILE A 44 16.67 13.44 33.43
CA ILE A 44 15.35 14.06 33.58
C ILE A 44 14.58 13.96 32.26
N ALA A 45 13.38 13.38 32.30
CA ALA A 45 12.50 13.25 31.16
C ALA A 45 11.27 14.16 31.27
N ASP A 46 10.98 14.92 30.22
CA ASP A 46 9.73 15.67 30.05
C ASP A 46 8.68 14.75 29.39
N THR A 47 7.92 14.01 30.21
CA THR A 47 7.01 12.94 29.75
C THR A 47 5.74 12.85 30.60
N THR A 48 4.96 11.76 30.47
CA THR A 48 3.81 11.46 31.33
C THR A 48 4.07 10.21 32.15
N LEU A 49 3.40 10.07 33.30
CA LEU A 49 3.54 8.86 34.13
C LEU A 49 3.15 7.59 33.35
N GLY A 50 2.10 7.65 32.53
CA GLY A 50 1.69 6.51 31.71
C GLY A 50 2.74 6.07 30.69
N ARG A 51 3.50 7.02 30.13
CA ARG A 51 4.62 6.70 29.22
C ARG A 51 5.79 6.08 29.97
N VAL A 52 6.06 6.50 31.21
CA VAL A 52 7.07 5.85 32.05
C VAL A 52 6.68 4.41 32.33
N LEU A 53 5.45 4.17 32.81
CA LEU A 53 4.93 2.83 33.07
C LEU A 53 4.94 1.94 31.82
N PHE A 54 4.72 2.50 30.64
CA PHE A 54 4.84 1.76 29.37
C PHE A 54 6.29 1.35 29.08
N ASN A 55 7.24 2.26 29.24
CA ASN A 55 8.66 1.98 28.97
C ASN A 55 9.27 1.00 29.99
N GLU A 56 8.73 0.89 31.20
CA GLU A 56 9.11 -0.15 32.17
C GLU A 56 8.79 -1.58 31.70
N LEU A 57 7.85 -1.74 30.76
CA LEU A 57 7.49 -3.04 30.20
C LEU A 57 8.51 -3.52 29.16
N LEU A 58 9.21 -2.57 28.51
CA LEU A 58 10.23 -2.83 27.50
C LEU A 58 11.51 -3.39 28.15
N PRO A 59 12.33 -4.14 27.39
CA PRO A 59 13.56 -4.71 27.93
C PRO A 59 14.57 -3.65 28.36
N PRO A 60 15.44 -3.97 29.34
CA PRO A 60 16.49 -3.06 29.77
C PRO A 60 17.42 -2.73 28.59
N GLY A 61 17.83 -1.46 28.50
CA GLY A 61 18.66 -0.96 27.40
C GLY A 61 17.90 -0.58 26.13
N TYR A 62 16.58 -0.78 26.08
CA TYR A 62 15.75 -0.22 25.01
C TYR A 62 15.60 1.30 25.18
N PRO A 63 15.78 2.12 24.13
CA PRO A 63 15.67 3.57 24.23
C PRO A 63 14.28 4.04 24.66
N PHE A 64 14.21 5.09 25.47
CA PHE A 64 12.93 5.63 25.93
C PHE A 64 12.08 6.18 24.77
N VAL A 65 10.85 5.67 24.63
CA VAL A 65 9.92 6.12 23.59
C VAL A 65 8.90 7.11 24.17
N ASN A 66 9.02 8.39 23.76
CA ASN A 66 8.14 9.47 24.21
C ASN A 66 7.02 9.82 23.19
N LYS A 67 6.48 8.83 22.49
CA LYS A 67 5.41 9.00 21.48
C LYS A 67 4.06 8.53 22.02
N GLN A 68 2.97 8.89 21.34
CA GLN A 68 1.66 8.27 21.60
C GLN A 68 1.64 6.88 20.96
N MET A 69 1.21 5.87 21.72
CA MET A 69 1.29 4.46 21.32
C MET A 69 0.14 4.06 20.39
N HIS A 70 0.17 4.53 19.15
CA HIS A 70 -0.69 4.03 18.08
C HIS A 70 -0.30 2.59 17.69
N LYS A 71 -1.23 1.78 17.16
CA LYS A 71 -0.95 0.40 16.72
C LYS A 71 0.28 0.27 15.82
N LYS A 72 0.47 1.22 14.90
CA LYS A 72 1.66 1.29 14.02
C LYS A 72 2.97 1.49 14.78
N VAL A 73 2.95 2.33 15.83
CA VAL A 73 4.13 2.59 16.67
C VAL A 73 4.48 1.33 17.47
N GLN A 74 3.48 0.66 18.03
CA GLN A 74 3.68 -0.61 18.75
C GLN A 74 4.23 -1.70 17.83
N ALA A 75 3.72 -1.81 16.60
CA ALA A 75 4.23 -2.75 15.60
C ALA A 75 5.70 -2.46 15.24
N SER A 76 6.06 -1.19 15.05
CA SER A 76 7.45 -0.78 14.80
C SER A 76 8.38 -1.12 15.97
N ILE A 77 7.94 -0.92 17.22
CA ILE A 77 8.71 -1.31 18.40
C ILE A 77 8.89 -2.84 18.45
N ILE A 78 7.83 -3.62 18.19
CA ILE A 78 7.93 -5.09 18.21
C ILE A 78 8.85 -5.61 17.10
N ASN A 79 8.83 -4.99 15.91
CA ASN A 79 9.75 -5.34 14.83
C ASN A 79 11.21 -5.05 15.22
N ASP A 80 11.51 -3.86 15.73
CA ASP A 80 12.86 -3.48 16.21
C ASP A 80 13.32 -4.40 17.37
N LEU A 81 12.40 -4.80 18.25
CA LEU A 81 12.67 -5.79 19.29
C LEU A 81 12.99 -7.17 18.71
N ALA A 82 12.29 -7.61 17.67
CA ALA A 82 12.53 -8.90 17.01
C ALA A 82 13.85 -8.95 16.25
N GLU A 83 14.32 -7.81 15.73
CA GLU A 83 15.63 -7.71 15.08
C GLU A 83 16.79 -7.71 16.08
N ARG A 84 16.66 -6.97 17.19
CA ARG A 84 17.78 -6.72 18.12
C ARG A 84 17.83 -7.66 19.32
N TYR A 85 16.68 -8.18 19.76
CA TYR A 85 16.56 -8.97 20.99
C TYR A 85 16.12 -10.40 20.67
N PRO A 86 16.49 -11.37 21.52
CA PRO A 86 16.08 -12.75 21.31
C PRO A 86 14.56 -12.92 21.46
N MET A 87 13.99 -13.88 20.72
CA MET A 87 12.55 -14.14 20.66
C MET A 87 11.87 -14.32 22.03
N ILE A 88 12.58 -14.90 23.01
CA ILE A 88 12.07 -15.05 24.39
C ILE A 88 11.77 -13.70 25.05
N VAL A 89 12.60 -12.68 24.80
CA VAL A 89 12.42 -11.32 25.35
C VAL A 89 11.23 -10.66 24.66
N VAL A 90 11.08 -10.84 23.35
CA VAL A 90 9.93 -10.32 22.58
C VAL A 90 8.63 -10.92 23.10
N ALA A 91 8.58 -12.25 23.28
CA ALA A 91 7.40 -12.95 23.80
C ALA A 91 7.00 -12.44 25.19
N GLN A 92 7.96 -12.35 26.12
CA GLN A 92 7.72 -11.81 27.47
C GLN A 92 7.27 -10.34 27.44
N THR A 93 7.82 -9.53 26.53
CA THR A 93 7.46 -8.11 26.40
C THR A 93 6.03 -7.97 25.88
N VAL A 94 5.64 -8.76 24.88
CA VAL A 94 4.26 -8.75 24.35
C VAL A 94 3.25 -9.20 25.41
N ASP A 95 3.58 -10.18 26.25
CA ASP A 95 2.72 -10.56 27.37
C ASP A 95 2.55 -9.44 28.41
N LYS A 96 3.63 -8.75 28.77
CA LYS A 96 3.56 -7.55 29.63
C LYS A 96 2.70 -6.45 29.02
N LEU A 97 2.84 -6.21 27.71
CA LEU A 97 2.04 -5.23 26.97
C LEU A 97 0.56 -5.63 26.93
N LYS A 98 0.25 -6.92 26.78
CA LYS A 98 -1.11 -7.46 26.82
C LYS A 98 -1.75 -7.20 28.19
N ASP A 99 -1.07 -7.55 29.28
CA ASP A 99 -1.61 -7.38 30.64
C ASP A 99 -1.82 -5.90 30.99
N ALA A 100 -0.84 -5.05 30.67
CA ALA A 100 -0.96 -3.60 30.84
C ALA A 100 -2.08 -3.02 29.95
N GLY A 101 -2.16 -3.48 28.70
CA GLY A 101 -3.18 -3.08 27.74
C GLY A 101 -4.58 -3.40 28.25
N PHE A 102 -4.82 -4.62 28.73
CA PHE A 102 -6.11 -4.99 29.32
C PHE A 102 -6.43 -4.18 30.57
N TYR A 103 -5.45 -4.00 31.47
CA TYR A 103 -5.65 -3.23 32.70
C TYR A 103 -6.08 -1.78 32.42
N TRP A 104 -5.41 -1.10 31.49
CA TRP A 104 -5.68 0.28 31.13
C TRP A 104 -6.90 0.42 30.20
N ALA A 105 -7.20 -0.58 29.37
CA ALA A 105 -8.43 -0.61 28.59
C ALA A 105 -9.66 -0.62 29.50
N THR A 106 -9.68 -1.45 30.55
CA THR A 106 -10.78 -1.48 31.54
C THR A 106 -11.00 -0.12 32.21
N ARG A 107 -9.94 0.67 32.41
CA ARG A 107 -9.96 1.98 33.09
C ARG A 107 -10.00 3.18 32.15
N SER A 108 -10.10 2.94 30.85
CA SER A 108 -10.08 3.98 29.83
C SER A 108 -11.39 4.78 29.76
N GLY A 109 -12.48 4.25 30.33
CA GLY A 109 -13.81 4.85 30.22
C GLY A 109 -14.41 4.75 28.82
N VAL A 110 -13.81 3.94 27.93
CA VAL A 110 -14.34 3.69 26.59
C VAL A 110 -15.65 2.90 26.71
N THR A 111 -16.75 3.55 26.35
CA THR A 111 -18.09 2.98 26.29
C THR A 111 -18.77 3.46 25.02
N VAL A 112 -19.92 2.87 24.68
CA VAL A 112 -20.73 3.31 23.55
C VAL A 112 -22.15 3.58 24.04
N SER A 113 -22.51 4.86 24.08
CA SER A 113 -23.86 5.33 24.31
C SER A 113 -24.45 5.97 23.05
N MET A 114 -25.78 6.05 22.99
CA MET A 114 -26.44 6.91 22.01
C MET A 114 -26.02 8.37 22.19
N ALA A 115 -25.63 8.83 23.37
CA ALA A 115 -25.12 10.20 23.55
C ALA A 115 -23.77 10.43 22.83
N ASP A 116 -22.95 9.39 22.70
CA ASP A 116 -21.60 9.49 22.11
C ASP A 116 -21.63 9.51 20.57
N VAL A 117 -22.77 9.16 19.96
CA VAL A 117 -22.96 9.18 18.51
C VAL A 117 -23.48 10.56 18.10
N LEU A 118 -22.56 11.51 17.90
CA LEU A 118 -22.88 12.90 17.56
C LEU A 118 -23.20 13.07 16.07
N VAL A 119 -24.31 13.73 15.74
CA VAL A 119 -24.68 14.06 14.35
C VAL A 119 -24.21 15.48 14.06
N PRO A 120 -23.50 15.73 12.94
CA PRO A 120 -23.06 17.07 12.60
C PRO A 120 -24.27 17.99 12.35
N PRO A 121 -24.32 19.21 12.95
CA PRO A 121 -25.47 20.10 12.81
C PRO A 121 -25.66 20.61 11.38
N ARG A 122 -24.55 20.79 10.64
CA ARG A 122 -24.51 21.22 9.23
C ARG A 122 -25.01 20.15 8.25
N LYS A 123 -25.38 18.95 8.71
CA LYS A 123 -25.78 17.84 7.83
C LYS A 123 -26.93 18.22 6.89
N LYS A 124 -27.99 18.84 7.41
CA LYS A 124 -29.17 19.20 6.60
C LYS A 124 -28.82 20.20 5.51
N GLU A 125 -28.09 21.25 5.87
CA GLU A 125 -27.63 22.29 4.95
C GLU A 125 -26.80 21.71 3.79
N ILE A 126 -25.89 20.77 4.10
CA ILE A 126 -25.09 20.08 3.08
C ILE A 126 -26.01 19.28 2.15
N LEU A 127 -26.92 18.46 2.71
CA LEU A 127 -27.83 17.63 1.91
C LEU A 127 -28.75 18.46 1.02
N ASP A 128 -29.31 19.56 1.51
CA ASP A 128 -30.21 20.42 0.74
C ASP A 128 -29.47 21.06 -0.45
N ARG A 129 -28.24 21.52 -0.25
CA ARG A 129 -27.40 22.08 -1.33
C ARG A 129 -27.08 21.04 -2.43
N TYR A 130 -26.89 19.78 -2.04
CA TYR A 130 -26.64 18.71 -3.00
C TYR A 130 -27.94 18.21 -3.67
N GLU A 131 -29.08 18.27 -2.98
CA GLU A 131 -30.40 18.02 -3.57
C GLU A 131 -30.70 19.03 -4.68
N ASP A 132 -30.45 20.32 -4.45
CA ASP A 132 -30.61 21.37 -5.45
C ASP A 132 -29.73 21.14 -6.69
N ARG A 133 -28.55 20.56 -6.52
CA ARG A 133 -27.67 20.17 -7.63
C ARG A 133 -28.24 18.96 -8.38
N ALA A 134 -28.73 17.94 -7.67
CA ALA A 134 -29.35 16.77 -8.26
C ALA A 134 -30.61 17.14 -9.08
N ASP A 135 -31.44 18.05 -8.56
CA ASP A 135 -32.64 18.55 -9.24
C ASP A 135 -32.31 19.30 -10.54
N LYS A 136 -31.18 20.01 -10.60
CA LYS A 136 -30.70 20.66 -11.83
C LYS A 136 -30.34 19.63 -12.89
N VAL A 137 -29.69 18.53 -12.50
CA VAL A 137 -29.37 17.40 -13.40
C VAL A 137 -30.64 16.74 -13.90
N GLU A 138 -31.62 16.51 -13.02
CA GLU A 138 -32.91 15.92 -13.41
C GLU A 138 -33.67 16.83 -14.40
N LYS A 139 -33.65 18.16 -14.19
CA LYS A 139 -34.22 19.13 -15.14
C LYS A 139 -33.50 19.13 -16.49
N GLN A 140 -32.19 18.95 -16.52
CA GLN A 140 -31.42 18.83 -17.77
C GLN A 140 -31.77 17.54 -18.52
N PHE A 141 -31.94 16.44 -17.79
CA PHE A 141 -32.42 15.17 -18.35
C PHE A 141 -33.84 15.29 -18.94
N GLN A 142 -34.77 15.94 -18.23
CA GLN A 142 -36.14 16.20 -18.72
C GLN A 142 -36.17 17.07 -19.99
N ARG A 143 -35.17 17.96 -20.17
CA ARG A 143 -35.01 18.77 -21.37
C ARG A 143 -34.33 18.02 -22.54
N GLY A 144 -33.93 16.77 -22.33
CA GLY A 144 -33.25 15.94 -23.33
C GLY A 144 -31.78 16.32 -23.56
N ALA A 145 -31.17 17.07 -22.64
CA ALA A 145 -29.76 17.49 -22.78
C ALA A 145 -28.76 16.41 -22.32
N LEU A 146 -29.22 15.40 -21.57
CA LEU A 146 -28.41 14.31 -21.03
C LEU A 146 -29.04 12.97 -21.37
N ASN A 147 -28.21 11.96 -21.62
CA ASN A 147 -28.66 10.58 -21.71
C ASN A 147 -28.92 10.00 -20.30
N HIS A 148 -29.67 8.90 -20.22
CA HIS A 148 -30.00 8.24 -18.94
C HIS A 148 -28.76 7.74 -18.20
N ASP A 149 -27.76 7.23 -18.93
CA ASP A 149 -26.52 6.74 -18.33
C ASP A 149 -25.66 7.89 -17.79
N GLU A 150 -25.50 8.96 -18.59
CA GLU A 150 -24.81 10.20 -18.18
C GLU A 150 -25.48 10.85 -16.97
N ARG A 151 -26.82 10.83 -16.90
CA ARG A 151 -27.57 11.30 -15.74
C ARG A 151 -27.20 10.52 -14.48
N ASN A 152 -27.12 9.19 -14.57
CA ASN A 152 -26.80 8.35 -13.41
C ASN A 152 -25.37 8.58 -12.94
N GLU A 153 -24.42 8.67 -13.85
CA GLU A 153 -23.01 8.98 -13.53
C GLU A 153 -22.89 10.35 -12.86
N ALA A 154 -23.55 11.37 -13.40
CA ALA A 154 -23.56 12.72 -12.82
C ALA A 154 -24.16 12.73 -11.41
N LEU A 155 -25.29 12.04 -11.18
CA LEU A 155 -25.90 11.93 -9.85
C LEU A 155 -24.99 11.18 -8.86
N VAL A 156 -24.31 10.13 -9.31
CA VAL A 156 -23.36 9.37 -8.49
C VAL A 156 -22.21 10.26 -8.01
N GLU A 157 -21.63 11.08 -8.89
CA GLU A 157 -20.54 11.99 -8.51
C GLU A 157 -21.00 13.06 -7.51
N ILE A 158 -22.18 13.66 -7.73
CA ILE A 158 -22.78 14.63 -6.79
C ILE A 158 -22.92 14.02 -5.39
N TRP A 159 -23.41 12.79 -5.30
CA TRP A 159 -23.62 12.13 -4.00
C TRP A 159 -22.35 11.60 -3.36
N LYS A 160 -21.32 11.25 -4.15
CA LYS A 160 -19.99 10.95 -3.61
C LYS A 160 -19.39 12.18 -2.92
N GLU A 161 -19.40 13.32 -3.59
CA GLU A 161 -18.95 14.61 -3.01
C GLU A 161 -19.71 14.93 -1.72
N ALA A 162 -21.04 14.78 -1.72
CA ALA A 162 -21.88 15.01 -0.54
C ALA A 162 -21.49 14.12 0.64
N THR A 163 -21.25 12.83 0.37
CA THR A 163 -20.89 11.87 1.41
C THR A 163 -19.50 12.20 2.00
N ASP A 164 -18.57 12.69 1.18
CA ASP A 164 -17.23 13.07 1.65
C ASP A 164 -17.25 14.37 2.48
N GLU A 165 -18.05 15.37 2.08
CA GLU A 165 -18.21 16.59 2.87
C GLU A 165 -18.91 16.34 4.21
N VAL A 166 -19.94 15.50 4.25
CA VAL A 166 -20.54 15.04 5.52
C VAL A 166 -19.50 14.33 6.38
N GLY A 167 -18.60 13.55 5.77
CA GLY A 167 -17.49 12.91 6.47
C GLY A 167 -16.51 13.91 7.10
N GLN A 168 -16.14 14.98 6.37
CA GLN A 168 -15.27 16.03 6.89
C GLN A 168 -15.94 16.82 8.03
N ALA A 169 -17.18 17.24 7.85
CA ALA A 169 -17.95 17.93 8.88
C ALA A 169 -18.09 17.09 10.16
N LEU A 170 -18.15 15.77 10.04
CA LEU A 170 -18.19 14.84 11.15
C LEU A 170 -16.83 14.76 11.87
N ARG A 171 -15.70 14.74 11.15
CA ARG A 171 -14.35 14.79 11.77
C ARG A 171 -14.15 16.04 12.62
N GLU A 172 -14.56 17.19 12.09
CA GLU A 172 -14.41 18.48 12.76
C GLU A 172 -15.33 18.60 13.98
N HIS A 173 -16.50 17.97 13.94
CA HIS A 173 -17.48 18.08 15.02
C HIS A 173 -17.19 17.13 16.19
N TYR A 174 -16.60 15.98 15.94
CA TYR A 174 -16.30 15.02 16.98
C TYR A 174 -15.09 15.44 17.81
N PRO A 175 -15.20 15.44 19.16
CA PRO A 175 -14.07 15.72 20.02
C PRO A 175 -13.15 14.48 20.12
N SER A 176 -11.88 14.72 20.43
CA SER A 176 -10.84 13.67 20.50
C SER A 176 -10.96 12.76 21.72
N ASP A 177 -11.75 13.13 22.72
CA ASP A 177 -12.08 12.31 23.89
C ASP A 177 -13.26 11.36 23.65
N ASN A 178 -13.97 11.51 22.52
CA ASN A 178 -15.09 10.65 22.19
C ASN A 178 -14.61 9.18 22.04
N PRO A 179 -15.26 8.21 22.69
CA PRO A 179 -14.84 6.81 22.64
C PRO A 179 -14.80 6.23 21.22
N ILE A 180 -15.77 6.58 20.37
CA ILE A 180 -15.89 6.03 19.01
C ILE A 180 -14.69 6.45 18.17
N ILE A 181 -14.31 7.73 18.24
CA ILE A 181 -13.14 8.24 17.53
C ILE A 181 -11.85 7.71 18.14
N THR A 182 -11.76 7.64 19.47
CA THR A 182 -10.60 7.09 20.17
C THR A 182 -10.30 5.65 19.72
N ILE A 183 -11.32 4.80 19.55
CA ILE A 183 -11.16 3.42 19.06
C ILE A 183 -10.63 3.38 17.62
N VAL A 184 -11.15 4.24 16.74
CA VAL A 184 -10.76 4.28 15.32
C VAL A 184 -9.36 4.87 15.16
N ASP A 185 -9.10 6.02 15.77
CA ASP A 185 -7.84 6.76 15.65
C ASP A 185 -6.68 6.08 16.37
N SER A 186 -6.94 5.23 17.37
CA SER A 186 -5.91 4.37 17.97
C SER A 186 -5.51 3.18 17.09
N GLY A 187 -6.29 2.89 16.04
CA GLY A 187 -6.10 1.75 15.16
C GLY A 187 -6.50 0.41 15.79
N ALA A 188 -7.31 0.44 16.88
CA ALA A 188 -7.77 -0.77 17.55
C ALA A 188 -8.75 -1.55 16.67
N THR A 189 -9.84 -0.90 16.24
CA THR A 189 -10.80 -1.49 15.30
C THR A 189 -11.61 -0.39 14.60
N GLY A 190 -12.22 -0.77 13.48
CA GLY A 190 -13.11 0.09 12.73
C GLY A 190 -12.40 1.05 11.76
N ASN A 191 -13.21 1.73 10.97
CA ASN A 191 -12.76 2.73 10.01
C ASN A 191 -13.66 3.97 10.12
N PHE A 192 -13.11 5.14 9.82
CA PHE A 192 -13.87 6.39 9.82
C PHE A 192 -15.09 6.34 8.88
N THR A 193 -15.02 5.58 7.78
CA THR A 193 -16.18 5.35 6.90
C THR A 193 -17.34 4.67 7.62
N GLN A 194 -17.07 3.80 8.60
CA GLN A 194 -18.10 3.16 9.43
C GLN A 194 -18.71 4.17 10.41
N THR A 195 -17.89 5.03 11.03
CA THR A 195 -18.37 6.14 11.87
C THR A 195 -19.25 7.10 11.08
N ARG A 196 -18.84 7.45 9.85
CA ARG A 196 -19.65 8.25 8.91
C ARG A 196 -20.99 7.59 8.62
N THR A 197 -21.00 6.27 8.44
CA THR A 197 -22.23 5.51 8.18
C THR A 197 -23.16 5.48 9.41
N LEU A 198 -22.58 5.44 10.62
CA LEU A 198 -23.31 5.39 11.88
C LEU A 198 -23.98 6.73 12.22
N ALA A 199 -23.27 7.84 12.06
CA ALA A 199 -23.66 9.15 12.57
C ALA A 199 -23.86 10.24 11.48
N GLY A 200 -23.32 10.03 10.29
CA GLY A 200 -23.41 10.96 9.15
C GLY A 200 -24.51 10.53 8.18
N MET A 201 -24.17 9.76 7.17
CA MET A 201 -25.11 9.18 6.21
C MET A 201 -24.54 7.88 5.65
N LYS A 202 -25.41 6.96 5.22
CA LYS A 202 -24.97 5.71 4.56
C LYS A 202 -24.41 5.96 3.17
N GLY A 203 -24.98 6.91 2.42
CA GLY A 203 -24.55 7.26 1.07
C GLY A 203 -25.11 6.33 0.00
N LEU A 204 -24.38 6.20 -1.11
CA LEU A 204 -24.79 5.38 -2.26
C LEU A 204 -24.73 3.89 -1.93
N VAL A 205 -25.73 3.15 -2.42
CA VAL A 205 -25.81 1.68 -2.32
C VAL A 205 -25.78 1.05 -3.70
N THR A 206 -25.39 -0.22 -3.77
CA THR A 206 -25.27 -0.95 -5.03
C THR A 206 -26.49 -1.81 -5.29
N ASN A 207 -26.88 -1.88 -6.57
CA ASN A 207 -27.88 -2.83 -7.04
C ASN A 207 -27.25 -4.24 -7.17
N PRO A 208 -28.05 -5.31 -7.37
CA PRO A 208 -27.52 -6.66 -7.59
C PRO A 208 -26.60 -6.78 -8.81
N LYS A 209 -26.76 -5.92 -9.81
CA LYS A 209 -25.90 -5.86 -10.99
C LYS A 209 -24.51 -5.28 -10.66
N GLY A 210 -24.37 -4.53 -9.57
CA GLY A 210 -23.13 -3.90 -9.13
C GLY A 210 -23.02 -2.41 -9.46
N GLU A 211 -24.05 -1.80 -10.04
CA GLU A 211 -24.10 -0.36 -10.31
C GLU A 211 -24.62 0.39 -9.08
N PHE A 212 -24.24 1.65 -8.94
CA PHE A 212 -24.76 2.51 -7.89
C PHE A 212 -26.21 2.92 -8.20
N ILE A 213 -27.06 2.84 -7.19
CA ILE A 213 -28.42 3.39 -7.28
C ILE A 213 -28.30 4.92 -7.20
N PRO A 214 -28.84 5.68 -8.18
CA PRO A 214 -28.65 7.13 -8.25
C PRO A 214 -29.34 7.90 -7.10
N ARG A 215 -30.22 7.25 -6.33
CA ARG A 215 -30.76 7.79 -5.08
C ARG A 215 -29.99 7.24 -3.87
N PRO A 216 -29.35 8.09 -3.06
CA PRO A 216 -28.59 7.68 -1.89
C PRO A 216 -29.52 7.39 -0.70
N VAL A 217 -28.97 6.71 0.31
CA VAL A 217 -29.54 6.65 1.66
C VAL A 217 -29.03 7.86 2.45
N LYS A 218 -29.93 8.82 2.70
CA LYS A 218 -29.61 10.09 3.39
C LYS A 218 -29.56 9.90 4.91
N SER A 219 -30.36 8.97 5.41
CA SER A 219 -30.44 8.62 6.82
C SER A 219 -29.15 7.92 7.29
N SER A 220 -28.82 8.13 8.56
CA SER A 220 -27.79 7.37 9.29
C SER A 220 -28.43 6.22 10.06
N PHE A 221 -27.61 5.26 10.52
CA PHE A 221 -28.12 4.20 11.39
C PHE A 221 -28.60 4.72 12.75
N ARG A 222 -28.06 5.86 13.21
CA ARG A 222 -28.56 6.55 14.39
C ARG A 222 -29.97 7.12 14.20
N GLU A 223 -30.21 7.80 13.09
CA GLU A 223 -31.51 8.43 12.80
C GLU A 223 -32.58 7.39 12.46
N GLY A 224 -32.16 6.22 11.95
CA GLY A 224 -33.03 5.15 11.51
C GLY A 224 -33.31 5.25 10.01
N LEU A 225 -33.26 4.10 9.33
CA LEU A 225 -33.52 4.03 7.89
C LEU A 225 -35.02 3.91 7.64
N THR A 226 -35.51 4.57 6.59
CA THR A 226 -36.87 4.35 6.10
C THR A 226 -37.02 2.94 5.50
N VAL A 227 -38.26 2.47 5.31
CA VAL A 227 -38.54 1.14 4.73
C VAL A 227 -37.87 0.97 3.36
N LEU A 228 -37.93 1.99 2.50
CA LEU A 228 -37.31 1.96 1.18
C LEU A 228 -35.79 1.96 1.27
N GLU A 229 -35.20 2.82 2.10
CA GLU A 229 -33.74 2.89 2.31
C GLU A 229 -33.19 1.56 2.86
N TYR A 230 -33.91 0.95 3.80
CA TYR A 230 -33.53 -0.35 4.35
C TYR A 230 -33.60 -1.44 3.27
N PHE A 231 -34.68 -1.47 2.48
CA PHE A 231 -34.87 -2.45 1.41
C PHE A 231 -33.75 -2.37 0.36
N ILE A 232 -33.40 -1.17 -0.12
CA ILE A 232 -32.32 -1.02 -1.11
C ILE A 232 -30.95 -1.40 -0.52
N ASN A 233 -30.70 -1.12 0.76
CA ASN A 233 -29.45 -1.50 1.44
C ASN A 233 -29.26 -3.03 1.55
N THR A 234 -30.35 -3.82 1.60
CA THR A 234 -30.26 -5.29 1.66
C THR A 234 -29.64 -5.93 0.42
N HIS A 235 -29.77 -5.29 -0.76
CA HIS A 235 -29.29 -5.85 -2.03
C HIS A 235 -27.77 -6.01 -2.01
N GLY A 236 -27.05 -4.95 -1.63
CA GLY A 236 -25.59 -4.97 -1.49
C GLY A 236 -25.12 -5.92 -0.38
N ALA A 237 -25.81 -5.95 0.76
CA ALA A 237 -25.45 -6.81 1.89
C ALA A 237 -25.55 -8.31 1.54
N ARG A 238 -26.65 -8.73 0.91
CA ARG A 238 -26.87 -10.13 0.52
C ARG A 238 -25.87 -10.58 -0.56
N LYS A 239 -25.61 -9.73 -1.55
CA LYS A 239 -24.60 -9.99 -2.57
C LYS A 239 -23.21 -10.14 -1.94
N GLY A 240 -22.87 -9.29 -0.95
CA GLY A 240 -21.61 -9.39 -0.23
C GLY A 240 -21.40 -10.74 0.47
N LEU A 241 -22.44 -11.28 1.12
CA LEU A 241 -22.38 -12.61 1.76
C LEU A 241 -22.20 -13.73 0.73
N ALA A 242 -22.93 -13.67 -0.39
CA ALA A 242 -22.81 -14.68 -1.46
C ALA A 242 -21.42 -14.63 -2.12
N ASP A 243 -20.94 -13.44 -2.45
CA ASP A 243 -19.61 -13.24 -3.07
C ASP A 243 -18.49 -13.69 -2.12
N THR A 244 -18.65 -13.50 -0.81
CA THR A 244 -17.68 -13.98 0.20
C THR A 244 -17.53 -15.51 0.14
N ALA A 245 -18.65 -16.23 0.07
CA ALA A 245 -18.62 -17.70 -0.02
C ALA A 245 -18.01 -18.17 -1.36
N LEU A 246 -18.43 -17.59 -2.48
CA LEU A 246 -17.92 -17.97 -3.81
C LEU A 246 -16.42 -17.68 -3.95
N ARG A 247 -15.96 -16.53 -3.47
CA ARG A 247 -14.57 -16.11 -3.62
C ARG A 247 -13.62 -16.86 -2.68
N THR A 248 -14.11 -17.37 -1.56
CA THR A 248 -13.35 -18.26 -0.67
C THR A 248 -12.95 -19.54 -1.40
N ALA A 249 -13.88 -20.16 -2.14
CA ALA A 249 -13.59 -21.33 -2.97
C ALA A 249 -12.55 -21.02 -4.05
N ASP A 250 -12.66 -19.84 -4.67
CA ASP A 250 -11.70 -19.39 -5.67
C ASP A 250 -10.29 -19.16 -5.12
N SER A 251 -10.18 -18.54 -3.94
CA SER A 251 -8.89 -18.36 -3.27
C SER A 251 -8.28 -19.71 -2.89
N GLY A 252 -9.06 -20.60 -2.28
CA GLY A 252 -8.61 -21.95 -1.92
C GLY A 252 -8.12 -22.75 -3.12
N TYR A 253 -8.80 -22.61 -4.27
CA TYR A 253 -8.36 -23.24 -5.51
C TYR A 253 -7.02 -22.70 -6.02
N LEU A 254 -6.81 -21.38 -5.94
CA LEU A 254 -5.54 -20.75 -6.29
C LEU A 254 -4.42 -21.24 -5.36
N THR A 255 -4.65 -21.20 -4.04
CA THR A 255 -3.68 -21.67 -3.05
C THR A 255 -3.30 -23.13 -3.30
N ARG A 256 -4.27 -24.01 -3.55
CA ARG A 256 -4.00 -25.42 -3.86
C ARG A 256 -3.09 -25.58 -5.08
N ARG A 257 -3.33 -24.82 -6.15
CA ARG A 257 -2.48 -24.85 -7.35
C ARG A 257 -1.08 -24.31 -7.10
N LEU A 258 -0.96 -23.24 -6.30
CA LEU A 258 0.34 -22.69 -5.93
C LEU A 258 1.14 -23.67 -5.09
N VAL A 259 0.50 -24.38 -4.15
CA VAL A 259 1.16 -25.43 -3.36
C VAL A 259 1.60 -26.57 -4.27
N ASP A 260 0.73 -27.06 -5.16
CA ASP A 260 1.05 -28.17 -6.08
C ASP A 260 2.27 -27.88 -6.97
N VAL A 261 2.42 -26.65 -7.49
CA VAL A 261 3.56 -26.29 -8.34
C VAL A 261 4.86 -26.04 -7.56
N SER A 262 4.77 -25.72 -6.27
CA SER A 262 5.92 -25.27 -5.46
C SER A 262 6.32 -26.20 -4.32
N GLN A 263 5.59 -27.30 -4.10
CA GLN A 263 5.83 -28.23 -2.99
C GLN A 263 7.25 -28.81 -2.95
N ASP A 264 7.89 -28.96 -4.12
CA ASP A 264 9.24 -29.51 -4.25
C ASP A 264 10.36 -28.46 -4.10
N VAL A 265 10.00 -27.17 -3.92
CA VAL A 265 10.96 -26.08 -3.75
C VAL A 265 11.39 -26.01 -2.28
N ILE A 266 12.53 -26.65 -2.00
CA ILE A 266 13.16 -26.76 -0.68
C ILE A 266 14.57 -26.17 -0.73
N VAL A 267 15.05 -25.62 0.38
CA VAL A 267 16.45 -25.19 0.52
C VAL A 267 17.36 -26.42 0.62
N ARG A 268 18.26 -26.63 -0.34
CA ARG A 268 19.11 -27.85 -0.42
C ARG A 268 20.57 -27.63 -0.09
N GLU A 269 21.07 -26.43 -0.32
CA GLU A 269 22.49 -26.08 -0.20
C GLU A 269 22.63 -24.73 0.51
N HIS A 270 23.80 -24.48 1.12
CA HIS A 270 24.07 -23.19 1.73
C HIS A 270 24.28 -22.10 0.67
N ASP A 271 25.20 -22.31 -0.27
CA ASP A 271 25.53 -21.36 -1.34
C ASP A 271 25.77 -22.08 -2.67
N CYS A 272 25.14 -21.60 -3.75
CA CYS A 272 25.31 -22.11 -5.11
C CYS A 272 26.51 -21.51 -5.87
N GLY A 273 27.26 -20.57 -5.25
CA GLY A 273 28.46 -19.95 -5.81
C GLY A 273 28.21 -18.93 -6.93
N THR A 274 26.97 -18.51 -7.17
CA THR A 274 26.66 -17.55 -8.24
C THR A 274 26.94 -16.11 -7.82
N GLU A 275 27.49 -15.32 -8.75
CA GLU A 275 27.65 -13.86 -8.61
C GLU A 275 26.52 -13.09 -9.32
N ARG A 276 25.60 -13.83 -9.93
CA ARG A 276 24.43 -13.26 -10.60
C ARG A 276 23.42 -12.82 -9.55
N GLY A 277 22.87 -11.65 -9.77
CA GLY A 277 21.88 -11.03 -8.91
C GLY A 277 21.03 -10.07 -9.70
N ILE A 278 20.00 -9.54 -9.06
CA ILE A 278 19.11 -8.54 -9.63
C ILE A 278 19.46 -7.18 -9.02
N VAL A 279 19.33 -6.13 -9.83
CA VAL A 279 19.47 -4.76 -9.33
C VAL A 279 18.13 -4.34 -8.73
N VAL A 280 18.17 -3.84 -7.50
CA VAL A 280 17.01 -3.33 -6.77
C VAL A 280 17.26 -1.86 -6.45
N GLU A 281 16.23 -1.05 -6.65
CA GLU A 281 16.23 0.37 -6.33
C GLU A 281 15.93 0.55 -4.83
N LEU A 282 16.83 1.25 -4.13
CA LEU A 282 16.68 1.60 -2.72
C LEU A 282 16.13 3.02 -2.55
N ALA A 283 16.53 3.94 -3.42
CA ALA A 283 16.09 5.32 -3.35
C ALA A 283 16.09 5.97 -4.72
N GLU A 284 15.13 6.88 -4.92
CA GLU A 284 15.12 7.79 -6.05
C GLU A 284 15.82 9.10 -5.68
N ARG A 285 16.73 9.55 -6.56
CA ARG A 285 17.32 10.89 -6.45
C ARG A 285 16.34 11.89 -7.07
N GLN A 286 15.72 12.73 -6.26
CA GLN A 286 14.95 13.87 -6.76
C GLN A 286 15.74 15.16 -6.60
N PRO A 287 15.84 15.99 -7.66
CA PRO A 287 16.41 17.32 -7.54
C PRO A 287 15.45 18.20 -6.72
N GLY A 288 15.85 18.56 -5.50
CA GLY A 288 15.12 19.51 -4.68
C GLY A 288 15.13 20.92 -5.28
N VAL A 289 14.15 21.74 -4.88
CA VAL A 289 13.97 23.13 -5.37
C VAL A 289 15.21 24.01 -5.12
N ASP A 290 16.04 23.67 -4.11
CA ASP A 290 17.25 24.40 -3.73
C ASP A 290 18.56 23.76 -4.22
N GLY A 291 18.51 22.81 -5.16
CA GLY A 291 19.71 22.13 -5.67
C GLY A 291 20.33 21.10 -4.71
N GLN A 292 19.73 20.87 -3.54
CA GLN A 292 20.05 19.74 -2.67
C GLN A 292 19.40 18.47 -3.21
N VAL A 293 20.21 17.45 -3.46
CA VAL A 293 19.74 16.11 -3.83
C VAL A 293 19.15 15.48 -2.58
N THR A 294 17.83 15.34 -2.54
CA THR A 294 17.16 14.61 -1.47
C THR A 294 16.93 13.19 -1.95
N LEU A 295 17.42 12.21 -1.17
CA LEU A 295 17.17 10.80 -1.43
C LEU A 295 15.79 10.47 -0.86
N ILE A 296 14.88 10.05 -1.73
CA ILE A 296 13.55 9.58 -1.32
C ILE A 296 13.60 8.06 -1.30
N ARG A 297 13.27 7.47 -0.14
CA ARG A 297 13.14 6.02 0.00
C ARG A 297 12.11 5.48 -0.99
N ASP A 298 12.50 4.46 -1.74
CA ASP A 298 11.59 3.75 -2.63
C ASP A 298 10.45 3.07 -1.84
N PRO A 299 9.19 3.10 -2.32
CA PRO A 299 8.05 2.51 -1.60
C PRO A 299 8.04 0.97 -1.57
N TYR A 300 8.93 0.29 -2.30
CA TYR A 300 9.00 -1.17 -2.39
C TYR A 300 10.20 -1.76 -1.64
N ILE A 301 10.98 -0.97 -0.91
CA ILE A 301 12.17 -1.43 -0.16
C ILE A 301 11.84 -2.60 0.75
N GLU A 302 10.75 -2.52 1.52
CA GLU A 302 10.35 -3.52 2.51
C GLU A 302 10.02 -4.87 1.88
N THR A 303 9.72 -4.90 0.58
CA THR A 303 9.36 -6.11 -0.17
C THR A 303 10.44 -6.60 -1.13
N SER A 304 11.27 -5.68 -1.63
CA SER A 304 12.24 -5.95 -2.69
C SER A 304 13.67 -6.06 -2.17
N ALA A 305 14.07 -5.19 -1.26
CA ALA A 305 15.44 -5.06 -0.75
C ALA A 305 15.61 -5.65 0.66
N TYR A 306 14.66 -5.41 1.56
CA TYR A 306 14.68 -5.93 2.92
C TYR A 306 14.71 -7.47 2.93
N ALA A 307 15.42 -8.06 3.90
CA ALA A 307 15.57 -9.52 4.06
C ALA A 307 16.30 -10.23 2.89
N ARG A 308 17.02 -9.47 2.05
CA ARG A 308 17.85 -10.00 0.95
C ARG A 308 19.32 -10.01 1.33
N THR A 309 20.09 -10.85 0.65
CA THR A 309 21.55 -10.86 0.75
C THR A 309 22.20 -10.11 -0.41
N LEU A 310 23.29 -9.40 -0.12
CA LEU A 310 24.06 -8.69 -1.14
C LEU A 310 24.83 -9.65 -2.05
N GLY A 311 24.77 -9.39 -3.36
CA GLY A 311 25.51 -10.14 -4.37
C GLY A 311 26.88 -9.54 -4.71
N ILE A 312 27.04 -8.24 -4.50
CA ILE A 312 28.28 -7.47 -4.69
C ILE A 312 28.40 -6.51 -3.51
N ASP A 313 29.63 -6.18 -3.13
CA ASP A 313 29.93 -5.16 -2.13
C ASP A 313 29.27 -3.82 -2.50
N ALA A 314 28.55 -3.22 -1.56
CA ALA A 314 27.97 -1.90 -1.74
C ALA A 314 29.04 -0.85 -1.42
N VAL A 315 29.50 -0.14 -2.45
CA VAL A 315 30.60 0.83 -2.35
C VAL A 315 30.04 2.25 -2.42
N ASP A 316 30.51 3.12 -1.54
CA ASP A 316 30.21 4.56 -1.59
C ASP A 316 30.97 5.28 -2.72
N GLU A 317 30.72 6.57 -2.92
CA GLU A 317 31.47 7.39 -3.89
C GLU A 317 32.96 7.54 -3.52
N ALA A 318 33.33 7.29 -2.27
CA ALA A 318 34.71 7.37 -1.77
C ALA A 318 35.50 6.06 -1.93
N GLY A 319 34.86 4.97 -2.37
CA GLY A 319 35.49 3.66 -2.55
C GLY A 319 35.48 2.79 -1.28
N ASN A 320 34.81 3.20 -0.21
CA ASN A 320 34.65 2.39 1.00
C ASN A 320 33.46 1.43 0.84
N VAL A 321 33.67 0.19 1.29
CA VAL A 321 32.58 -0.80 1.36
C VAL A 321 31.72 -0.50 2.57
N VAL A 322 30.47 -0.10 2.34
CA VAL A 322 29.48 0.19 3.38
C VAL A 322 28.88 -1.11 3.90
N VAL A 323 28.49 -2.01 3.00
CA VAL A 323 27.98 -3.34 3.32
C VAL A 323 28.64 -4.37 2.41
N ALA A 324 29.18 -5.42 3.00
CA ALA A 324 29.90 -6.46 2.29
C ALA A 324 28.96 -7.45 1.58
N ARG A 325 29.48 -8.12 0.57
CA ARG A 325 28.82 -9.22 -0.14
C ARG A 325 28.46 -10.35 0.83
N GLY A 326 27.26 -10.89 0.66
CA GLY A 326 26.75 -12.00 1.47
C GLY A 326 26.12 -11.57 2.79
N GLU A 327 26.24 -10.29 3.16
CA GLU A 327 25.54 -9.74 4.32
C GLU A 327 24.03 -9.66 4.04
N ASP A 328 23.25 -9.83 5.09
CA ASP A 328 21.80 -9.82 5.07
C ASP A 328 21.28 -8.40 5.39
N LEU A 329 20.41 -7.87 4.52
CA LEU A 329 19.91 -6.51 4.60
C LEU A 329 18.77 -6.41 5.61
N GLY A 330 19.06 -5.89 6.80
CA GLY A 330 18.07 -5.40 7.77
C GLY A 330 17.84 -3.89 7.67
N ASP A 331 17.02 -3.38 8.58
CA ASP A 331 16.77 -1.94 8.71
C ASP A 331 18.06 -1.11 8.93
N PRO A 332 19.02 -1.50 9.81
CA PRO A 332 20.21 -0.69 10.02
C PRO A 332 21.16 -0.66 8.81
N GLU A 333 21.27 -1.77 8.08
CA GLU A 333 22.10 -1.84 6.87
C GLU A 333 21.49 -0.99 5.74
N ILE A 334 20.17 -1.02 5.57
CA ILE A 334 19.47 -0.17 4.59
C ILE A 334 19.66 1.31 4.94
N ASP A 335 19.56 1.67 6.22
CA ASP A 335 19.77 3.04 6.68
C ASP A 335 21.21 3.51 6.48
N ALA A 336 22.19 2.63 6.68
CA ALA A 336 23.60 2.90 6.37
C ALA A 336 23.81 3.13 4.85
N LEU A 337 23.21 2.31 3.99
CA LEU A 337 23.29 2.47 2.53
C LEU A 337 22.67 3.78 2.06
N LEU A 338 21.54 4.17 2.64
CA LEU A 338 20.87 5.44 2.35
C LEU A 338 21.69 6.64 2.84
N ALA A 339 22.27 6.56 4.04
CA ALA A 339 23.15 7.60 4.58
C ALA A 339 24.42 7.77 3.72
N ALA A 340 24.93 6.68 3.13
CA ALA A 340 26.05 6.70 2.19
C ALA A 340 25.68 7.18 0.77
N GLY A 341 24.40 7.44 0.49
CA GLY A 341 23.94 7.96 -0.81
C GLY A 341 23.77 6.93 -1.93
N ILE A 342 23.76 5.63 -1.58
CA ILE A 342 23.62 4.52 -2.53
C ILE A 342 22.14 4.34 -2.90
N THR A 343 21.83 4.43 -4.20
CA THR A 343 20.45 4.37 -4.72
C THR A 343 20.05 3.01 -5.25
N GLN A 344 21.02 2.19 -5.66
CA GLN A 344 20.79 0.88 -6.25
C GLN A 344 21.77 -0.12 -5.68
N VAL A 345 21.30 -1.33 -5.40
CA VAL A 345 22.13 -2.43 -4.93
C VAL A 345 21.84 -3.69 -5.72
N LYS A 346 22.87 -4.52 -5.91
CA LYS A 346 22.73 -5.82 -6.54
C LYS A 346 22.53 -6.88 -5.47
N VAL A 347 21.33 -7.43 -5.38
CA VAL A 347 20.98 -8.47 -4.40
C VAL A 347 20.95 -9.85 -5.06
N ARG A 348 21.22 -10.89 -4.27
CA ARG A 348 21.01 -12.26 -4.70
C ARG A 348 19.51 -12.57 -4.72
N SER A 349 19.11 -13.44 -5.63
CA SER A 349 17.72 -13.83 -5.81
C SER A 349 17.61 -15.29 -6.20
N VAL A 350 16.51 -15.93 -5.79
CA VAL A 350 16.15 -17.27 -6.23
C VAL A 350 16.02 -17.38 -7.76
N LEU A 351 15.76 -16.27 -8.46
CA LEU A 351 15.67 -16.23 -9.92
C LEU A 351 17.01 -16.47 -10.62
N THR A 352 18.13 -16.14 -9.97
CA THR A 352 19.49 -16.30 -10.52
C THR A 352 20.25 -17.48 -9.93
N CYS A 353 19.64 -18.20 -8.98
CA CYS A 353 20.22 -19.36 -8.31
C CYS A 353 20.53 -20.49 -9.30
N THR A 354 21.69 -21.13 -9.12
CA THR A 354 22.23 -22.16 -10.03
C THR A 354 22.23 -23.56 -9.41
N THR A 355 21.56 -23.75 -8.27
CA THR A 355 21.37 -25.07 -7.65
C THR A 355 20.54 -25.99 -8.55
N GLY A 356 20.92 -27.26 -8.64
CA GLY A 356 20.25 -28.22 -9.56
C GLY A 356 18.81 -28.56 -9.18
N THR A 357 18.50 -28.68 -7.89
CA THR A 357 17.14 -28.88 -7.37
C THR A 357 16.87 -27.99 -6.17
N GLY A 358 15.73 -27.29 -6.17
CA GLY A 358 15.39 -26.34 -5.11
C GLY A 358 16.18 -25.03 -5.20
N VAL A 359 16.56 -24.48 -4.05
CA VAL A 359 17.30 -23.20 -3.95
C VAL A 359 18.39 -23.29 -2.89
N CYS A 360 19.39 -22.42 -2.95
CA CYS A 360 20.36 -22.26 -1.87
C CYS A 360 19.90 -21.20 -0.85
N ALA A 361 20.39 -21.34 0.39
CA ALA A 361 20.05 -20.44 1.50
C ALA A 361 20.46 -19.00 1.20
N THR A 362 21.68 -18.78 0.69
CA THR A 362 22.17 -17.43 0.41
C THR A 362 21.37 -16.71 -0.68
N CYS A 363 20.89 -17.39 -1.72
CA CYS A 363 20.05 -16.75 -2.75
C CYS A 363 18.60 -16.52 -2.30
N TYR A 364 18.11 -17.29 -1.32
CA TYR A 364 16.80 -17.07 -0.72
C TYR A 364 16.83 -15.85 0.21
N GLY A 365 17.78 -15.82 1.13
CA GLY A 365 17.97 -14.78 2.14
C GLY A 365 17.39 -15.17 3.50
N ARG A 366 16.86 -14.17 4.21
CA ARG A 366 16.31 -14.31 5.56
C ARG A 366 14.95 -15.01 5.52
N SER A 367 14.71 -15.94 6.46
CA SER A 367 13.38 -16.45 6.75
C SER A 367 12.62 -15.42 7.59
N MET A 368 11.49 -14.94 7.06
CA MET A 368 10.66 -13.91 7.71
C MET A 368 10.07 -14.37 9.05
N ALA A 369 10.02 -15.68 9.31
CA ALA A 369 9.51 -16.24 10.55
C ALA A 369 10.56 -16.24 11.67
N THR A 370 11.82 -16.56 11.34
CA THR A 370 12.91 -16.66 12.32
C THR A 370 13.72 -15.36 12.44
N GLY A 371 13.64 -14.48 11.44
CA GLY A 371 14.45 -13.26 11.35
C GLY A 371 15.93 -13.54 11.05
N LYS A 372 16.28 -14.76 10.66
CA LYS A 372 17.65 -15.20 10.37
C LYS A 372 17.74 -15.80 8.98
N LEU A 373 18.97 -16.07 8.52
CA LEU A 373 19.19 -16.84 7.28
C LEU A 373 18.38 -18.15 7.33
N VAL A 374 17.74 -18.49 6.20
CA VAL A 374 16.90 -19.68 6.07
C VAL A 374 17.69 -20.97 6.34
N ASP A 375 17.05 -21.94 7.02
CA ASP A 375 17.68 -23.22 7.32
C ASP A 375 17.63 -24.18 6.11
N ILE A 376 18.62 -25.07 6.03
CA ILE A 376 18.63 -26.14 5.03
C ILE A 376 17.51 -27.13 5.34
N GLY A 377 16.68 -27.44 4.34
CA GLY A 377 15.51 -28.31 4.47
C GLY A 377 14.19 -27.56 4.64
N GLU A 378 14.20 -26.22 4.76
CA GLU A 378 12.96 -25.45 4.86
C GLU A 378 12.15 -25.50 3.56
N ALA A 379 10.84 -25.78 3.67
CA ALA A 379 9.92 -25.91 2.55
C ALA A 379 9.40 -24.53 2.08
N VAL A 380 10.33 -23.70 1.60
CA VAL A 380 10.07 -22.31 1.21
C VAL A 380 9.01 -22.14 0.11
N GLY A 381 8.82 -23.15 -0.75
CA GLY A 381 7.78 -23.14 -1.77
C GLY A 381 6.36 -23.17 -1.18
N ILE A 382 6.13 -24.03 -0.19
CA ILE A 382 4.83 -24.12 0.51
C ILE A 382 4.55 -22.81 1.25
N VAL A 383 5.56 -22.26 1.94
CA VAL A 383 5.45 -20.98 2.64
C VAL A 383 5.08 -19.86 1.66
N ALA A 384 5.77 -19.77 0.51
CA ALA A 384 5.46 -18.76 -0.51
C ALA A 384 4.03 -18.92 -1.08
N ALA A 385 3.60 -20.16 -1.35
CA ALA A 385 2.25 -20.43 -1.84
C ALA A 385 1.16 -20.01 -0.84
N GLN A 386 1.37 -20.27 0.45
CA GLN A 386 0.45 -19.85 1.51
C GLN A 386 0.44 -18.33 1.69
N SER A 387 1.61 -17.69 1.70
CA SER A 387 1.74 -16.23 1.83
C SER A 387 1.09 -15.46 0.67
N ILE A 388 1.00 -16.04 -0.53
CA ILE A 388 0.25 -15.47 -1.66
C ILE A 388 -1.24 -15.83 -1.57
N GLY A 389 -1.54 -17.07 -1.19
CA GLY A 389 -2.88 -17.64 -1.19
C GLY A 389 -3.79 -17.10 -0.08
N GLU A 390 -3.26 -16.89 1.13
CA GLU A 390 -4.01 -16.38 2.27
C GLU A 390 -4.55 -14.96 2.01
N PRO A 391 -3.75 -13.96 1.58
CA PRO A 391 -4.27 -12.65 1.20
C PRO A 391 -5.18 -12.68 -0.03
N GLY A 392 -5.15 -13.75 -0.83
CA GLY A 392 -6.09 -13.96 -1.93
C GLY A 392 -7.56 -13.92 -1.48
N THR A 393 -7.83 -14.36 -0.24
CA THR A 393 -9.14 -14.23 0.41
C THR A 393 -9.46 -12.77 0.76
N GLN A 394 -8.45 -11.97 1.13
CA GLN A 394 -8.63 -10.57 1.47
C GLN A 394 -8.75 -9.66 0.23
N LEU A 395 -7.99 -9.93 -0.83
CA LEU A 395 -8.10 -9.20 -2.11
C LEU A 395 -9.47 -9.41 -2.76
N THR A 396 -10.09 -10.54 -2.47
CA THR A 396 -11.46 -10.84 -2.89
C THR A 396 -12.51 -10.24 -1.96
N MET A 397 -12.22 -10.03 -0.68
CA MET A 397 -13.13 -9.37 0.26
C MET A 397 -12.99 -7.83 0.28
N ARG A 398 -11.83 -7.23 0.04
CA ARG A 398 -11.69 -5.75 0.14
C ARG A 398 -12.38 -4.95 -0.95
N THR A 399 -12.88 -5.57 -2.01
CA THR A 399 -13.78 -4.90 -2.98
C THR A 399 -15.12 -4.46 -2.37
N PHE A 400 -15.37 -4.75 -1.09
CA PHE A 400 -16.60 -4.36 -0.37
C PHE A 400 -16.69 -2.89 0.07
N HIS A 401 -15.58 -2.13 0.20
CA HIS A 401 -15.61 -0.78 0.80
C HIS A 401 -15.36 0.39 -0.16
N GLN A 402 -14.69 0.13 -1.27
CA GLN A 402 -14.67 1.02 -2.43
C GLN A 402 -15.55 0.32 -3.45
N GLY A 403 -16.75 0.84 -3.72
CA GLY A 403 -17.58 0.31 -4.81
C GLY A 403 -16.85 0.52 -6.13
N GLY A 404 -15.96 -0.41 -6.45
CA GLY A 404 -15.12 -0.38 -7.63
C GLY A 404 -15.81 -1.16 -8.73
N VAL A 405 -16.58 -0.45 -9.56
CA VAL A 405 -16.47 -0.71 -10.99
C VAL A 405 -15.11 -0.15 -11.38
N GLY A 406 -14.06 -0.95 -11.21
CA GLY A 406 -12.77 -0.63 -11.78
C GLY A 406 -12.92 -0.68 -13.29
N GLU A 407 -12.64 0.44 -13.97
CA GLU A 407 -12.45 0.49 -15.41
C GLU A 407 -11.68 -0.75 -15.87
N ASP A 408 -12.29 -1.58 -16.73
CA ASP A 408 -11.80 -2.51 -17.78
C ASP A 408 -10.40 -3.17 -17.67
N ILE A 409 -9.75 -3.09 -16.51
CA ILE A 409 -8.49 -3.65 -16.07
C ILE A 409 -8.90 -4.64 -14.99
N THR A 410 -8.61 -5.92 -15.20
CA THR A 410 -8.91 -6.97 -14.23
C THR A 410 -8.03 -6.81 -12.98
N GLY A 411 -8.41 -5.89 -12.08
CA GLY A 411 -7.79 -5.70 -10.77
C GLY A 411 -8.20 -6.80 -9.79
N GLY A 412 -7.33 -7.11 -8.83
CA GLY A 412 -7.57 -8.10 -7.77
C GLY A 412 -7.28 -9.56 -8.17
N LEU A 413 -8.02 -10.51 -7.60
CA LEU A 413 -7.79 -11.96 -7.80
C LEU A 413 -7.83 -12.41 -9.28
N PRO A 414 -8.69 -11.87 -10.17
CA PRO A 414 -8.67 -12.21 -11.59
C PRO A 414 -7.34 -11.84 -12.28
N GLY A 415 -6.73 -10.71 -11.90
CA GLY A 415 -5.39 -10.32 -12.37
C GLY A 415 -4.33 -11.29 -11.89
N CYS A 416 -4.30 -11.60 -10.59
CA CYS A 416 -3.38 -12.59 -10.01
C CYS A 416 -3.48 -13.97 -10.69
N ARG A 417 -4.71 -14.46 -10.91
CA ARG A 417 -4.99 -15.72 -11.62
C ARG A 417 -4.56 -15.70 -13.09
N SER A 418 -4.59 -14.54 -13.75
CA SER A 418 -4.17 -14.42 -15.14
C SER A 418 -2.65 -14.56 -15.28
N CYS A 419 -1.89 -14.01 -14.32
CA CYS A 419 -0.44 -14.09 -14.29
C CYS A 419 0.08 -15.47 -13.82
N SER A 420 -0.64 -16.15 -12.92
CA SER A 420 -0.16 -17.41 -12.31
C SER A 420 -0.49 -18.69 -13.09
N ARG A 421 -1.14 -18.61 -14.26
CA ARG A 421 -1.50 -19.79 -15.06
C ARG A 421 -0.37 -20.22 -16.01
N PRO A 422 -0.08 -21.54 -16.14
CA PRO A 422 1.01 -22.07 -16.99
C PRO A 422 0.98 -21.64 -18.45
N ALA A 423 -0.20 -21.30 -18.98
CA ALA A 423 -0.38 -20.87 -20.37
C ALA A 423 -0.35 -19.35 -20.57
N CYS A 424 0.14 -18.56 -19.60
CA CYS A 424 0.24 -17.08 -19.63
C CYS A 424 -0.83 -16.45 -20.51
N ARG A 425 -2.09 -16.54 -20.05
CA ARG A 425 -3.22 -16.10 -20.88
C ARG A 425 -3.02 -14.63 -21.19
N ALA A 426 -3.25 -14.27 -22.44
CA ALA A 426 -3.26 -12.88 -22.90
C ALA A 426 -3.97 -11.99 -21.87
N VAL A 427 -3.25 -11.02 -21.29
CA VAL A 427 -3.86 -9.99 -20.46
C VAL A 427 -4.96 -9.30 -21.28
N ARG A 428 -6.11 -9.05 -20.66
CA ARG A 428 -7.32 -8.58 -21.36
C ARG A 428 -7.09 -7.26 -22.12
N ARG A 429 -6.21 -6.39 -21.58
CA ARG A 429 -5.64 -5.24 -22.28
C ARG A 429 -4.15 -5.50 -22.55
N ARG A 430 -3.77 -5.70 -23.82
CA ARG A 430 -2.36 -5.80 -24.23
C ARG A 430 -1.83 -4.43 -24.60
N SER A 431 -0.81 -3.95 -23.90
CA SER A 431 -0.03 -2.80 -24.34
C SER A 431 1.05 -3.28 -25.31
N PRO A 432 1.20 -2.66 -26.50
CA PRO A 432 2.28 -3.01 -27.42
C PRO A 432 3.63 -2.61 -26.82
N THR A 433 4.56 -3.56 -26.74
CA THR A 433 5.94 -3.32 -26.31
C THR A 433 6.85 -3.09 -27.52
N SER A 434 7.80 -2.16 -27.41
CA SER A 434 8.81 -1.95 -28.45
C SER A 434 9.78 -3.13 -28.49
N GLN A 435 9.98 -3.72 -29.68
CA GLN A 435 10.94 -4.81 -29.88
C GLN A 435 12.37 -4.32 -30.15
N ALA A 436 12.57 -3.01 -30.36
CA ALA A 436 13.87 -2.38 -30.56
C ALA A 436 14.06 -1.24 -29.55
N GLY A 437 15.23 -1.20 -28.89
CA GLY A 437 15.56 -0.24 -27.83
C GLY A 437 15.94 1.16 -28.31
N SER A 438 16.18 1.34 -29.62
CA SER A 438 16.59 2.61 -30.22
C SER A 438 15.94 2.77 -31.60
N GLY A 439 14.76 3.39 -31.63
CA GLY A 439 14.04 3.68 -32.87
C GLY A 439 13.13 4.89 -32.70
N TRP A 440 13.04 5.72 -33.74
CA TRP A 440 12.10 6.84 -33.78
C TRP A 440 10.68 6.30 -33.81
N LYS A 441 9.84 6.70 -32.86
CA LYS A 441 8.39 6.41 -32.90
C LYS A 441 7.74 7.40 -33.86
N THR A 442 7.49 6.97 -35.09
CA THR A 442 6.67 7.76 -36.02
C THR A 442 5.20 7.55 -35.68
N VAL A 443 4.58 8.53 -35.01
CA VAL A 443 3.13 8.55 -34.78
C VAL A 443 2.51 9.38 -35.90
N SER A 444 1.92 8.73 -36.90
CA SER A 444 1.15 9.42 -37.93
C SER A 444 -0.21 9.82 -37.36
N VAL A 445 -0.32 11.08 -36.96
CA VAL A 445 -1.62 11.68 -36.58
C VAL A 445 -2.37 11.99 -37.86
N SER A 446 -3.35 11.15 -38.23
CA SER A 446 -4.29 11.52 -39.28
C SER A 446 -5.29 12.52 -38.70
N THR A 447 -5.05 13.81 -38.87
CA THR A 447 -6.10 14.82 -38.73
C THR A 447 -7.11 14.61 -39.85
N ARG A 448 -8.18 13.86 -39.60
CA ARG A 448 -9.37 13.90 -40.46
C ARG A 448 -10.02 15.26 -40.26
N SER A 449 -9.73 16.20 -41.16
CA SER A 449 -10.59 17.37 -41.38
C SER A 449 -11.94 16.91 -41.94
N PRO A 450 -13.09 17.36 -41.39
CA PRO A 450 -14.40 16.90 -41.81
C PRO A 450 -14.86 17.66 -43.07
N SER A 451 -14.25 17.37 -44.23
CA SER A 451 -14.79 17.79 -45.54
C SER A 451 -13.94 17.24 -46.69
N CYS A 452 -14.26 16.03 -47.18
CA CYS A 452 -14.24 15.68 -48.61
C CYS A 452 -14.61 14.20 -48.76
N PRO A 453 -15.65 13.85 -49.54
CA PRO A 453 -15.93 12.46 -49.87
C PRO A 453 -14.97 12.04 -50.99
N THR A 454 -14.16 11.01 -50.76
CA THR A 454 -13.49 10.34 -51.87
C THR A 454 -13.39 8.84 -51.63
N THR A 455 -13.82 8.15 -52.68
CA THR A 455 -14.14 6.74 -52.85
C THR A 455 -13.08 5.80 -52.31
N ALA A 456 -13.50 4.84 -51.48
CA ALA A 456 -12.65 3.77 -50.97
C ALA A 456 -12.27 2.79 -52.08
N ALA A 457 -10.97 2.67 -52.37
CA ALA A 457 -10.39 1.50 -53.03
C ALA A 457 -9.48 0.79 -52.03
N ARG A 458 -9.97 -0.32 -51.47
CA ARG A 458 -9.18 -1.25 -50.64
C ARG A 458 -8.10 -1.90 -51.51
N ARG A 459 -6.84 -1.83 -51.09
CA ARG A 459 -5.82 -2.83 -51.43
C ARG A 459 -5.23 -3.39 -50.16
N SER A 460 -5.50 -4.66 -49.94
CA SER A 460 -4.87 -5.54 -48.96
C SER A 460 -3.46 -5.90 -49.43
N CYS A 461 -2.44 -5.66 -48.60
CA CYS A 461 -1.11 -6.23 -48.80
C CYS A 461 -0.72 -7.03 -47.55
N THR A 462 -0.95 -8.34 -47.62
CA THR A 462 -0.23 -9.37 -46.90
C THR A 462 1.16 -9.54 -47.53
N THR A 463 2.23 -9.48 -46.74
CA THR A 463 3.55 -10.07 -47.07
C THR A 463 4.22 -10.38 -45.73
N SER A 464 4.39 -11.64 -45.32
CA SER A 464 5.39 -12.64 -45.78
C SER A 464 6.81 -12.08 -45.79
N SER A 465 7.59 -12.52 -44.81
CA SER A 465 9.05 -12.40 -44.67
C SER A 465 9.81 -12.69 -45.98
N PRO A 466 11.00 -12.09 -46.15
CA PRO A 466 12.08 -12.86 -46.75
C PRO A 466 13.46 -12.64 -46.11
N SER A 467 14.13 -13.76 -45.92
CA SER A 467 15.57 -13.93 -45.89
C SER A 467 16.23 -13.49 -47.19
N GLY A 468 17.42 -12.88 -47.09
CA GLY A 468 18.55 -13.17 -47.97
C GLY A 468 18.60 -12.52 -49.36
N ASN A 469 19.64 -11.70 -49.52
CA ASN A 469 20.49 -11.50 -50.70
C ASN A 469 19.89 -10.90 -51.99
N GLY A 470 20.39 -9.69 -52.31
CA GLY A 470 21.04 -9.46 -53.60
C GLY A 470 20.30 -8.58 -54.60
N CYS A 471 21.09 -7.68 -55.22
CA CYS A 471 20.82 -6.88 -56.43
C CYS A 471 19.85 -5.70 -56.22
N GLY A 472 20.11 -4.47 -56.66
CA GLY A 472 21.02 -3.96 -57.69
C GLY A 472 20.29 -2.77 -58.32
N CYS A 473 20.88 -1.58 -58.29
CA CYS A 473 20.32 -0.33 -58.81
C CYS A 473 19.93 -0.41 -60.30
N SER A 474 18.83 0.23 -60.70
CA SER A 474 18.83 1.06 -61.92
C SER A 474 17.65 2.05 -61.96
N SER A 475 17.98 3.22 -62.47
CA SER A 475 17.25 4.47 -62.60
C SER A 475 16.17 4.49 -63.69
N THR A 476 15.15 5.36 -63.56
CA THR A 476 14.88 6.42 -64.55
C THR A 476 13.78 7.41 -64.11
N ARG A 477 14.00 8.69 -64.43
CA ARG A 477 13.19 9.89 -64.15
C ARG A 477 11.85 9.89 -64.90
N THR A 478 10.86 10.63 -64.36
CA THR A 478 10.25 11.80 -65.05
C THR A 478 9.39 12.64 -64.10
N ALA A 479 9.34 13.94 -64.38
CA ALA A 479 9.01 15.04 -63.46
C ALA A 479 7.58 15.58 -63.58
N ARG A 480 7.11 16.21 -62.49
CA ARG A 480 6.20 17.39 -62.33
C ARG A 480 5.44 17.20 -61.00
N SER A 481 5.11 18.18 -60.16
CA SER A 481 5.46 19.59 -59.95
C SER A 481 4.63 20.02 -58.73
N GLY A 482 5.20 20.75 -57.78
CA GLY A 482 4.44 21.59 -56.82
C GLY A 482 3.91 20.93 -55.55
N CYS A 483 4.68 20.99 -54.46
CA CYS A 483 4.15 21.18 -53.10
C CYS A 483 5.27 21.74 -52.21
N SER A 484 5.03 22.89 -51.60
CA SER A 484 5.89 23.51 -50.58
C SER A 484 5.93 22.68 -49.29
N PRO A 485 7.00 22.75 -48.49
CA PRO A 485 7.22 21.82 -47.38
C PRO A 485 6.37 22.20 -46.16
N THR A 486 5.54 21.27 -45.68
CA THR A 486 4.95 21.33 -44.34
C THR A 486 6.02 20.93 -43.32
N ALA A 487 6.31 21.86 -42.40
CA ALA A 487 7.31 21.71 -41.36
C ALA A 487 7.10 20.44 -40.53
N THR A 488 8.10 19.55 -40.54
CA THR A 488 8.20 18.43 -39.60
C THR A 488 8.71 18.98 -38.27
N MET A 489 7.82 19.08 -37.28
CA MET A 489 8.19 19.53 -35.94
C MET A 489 8.78 18.33 -35.17
N TRP A 490 10.11 18.27 -35.10
CA TRP A 490 10.82 17.25 -34.31
C TRP A 490 10.79 17.66 -32.84
N ARG A 491 10.06 16.90 -32.00
CA ARG A 491 10.21 17.01 -30.54
C ARG A 491 11.19 15.95 -30.07
N TRP A 492 12.30 16.40 -29.50
CA TRP A 492 13.19 15.60 -28.67
C TRP A 492 12.44 15.20 -27.39
N ALA A 493 12.34 13.91 -27.12
CA ALA A 493 12.04 13.39 -25.80
C ALA A 493 13.32 12.71 -25.31
N SER A 494 14.00 13.33 -24.36
CA SER A 494 15.14 12.75 -23.64
C SER A 494 14.62 11.63 -22.73
N SER A 495 15.38 10.53 -22.76
CA SER A 495 15.19 9.25 -22.07
C SER A 495 14.95 9.34 -20.59
#